data_AF-A0A349LJ03-F1
#
_entry.id   AF-A0A349LJ03-F1
#
_cell.length_a   1.000
_cell.length_b   1.000
_cell.length_c   1.000
_cell.angle_alpha   90.00
_cell.angle_beta   90.00
_cell.angle_gamma   90.00
#
_symmetry.space_group_name_H-M   'P 1'
#
loop_
_entity.id
_entity.type
_entity.pdbx_description
1 polymer ?
#
loop_
_entity_poly.entity_id
_entity_poly.type
_entity_poly.pdbx_seq_one_letter_code
_entity_poly.pdbx_strand_id
1 'polypeptide(L)' 'MKPNLETKLTYDAGISVPLICGPMYPCSNVELVAAASNAGGLGVVQPVTLTYVFKM' A
#
# COMPACT_ATOMS: atom_id res chain seq x y z
N MET A 1 -1.06 -3.26 -25.91
CA MET A 1 -1.80 -4.31 -25.16
C MET A 1 -1.64 -4.02 -23.68
N LYS A 2 -2.71 -3.97 -22.88
CA LYS A 2 -2.59 -3.80 -21.42
C LYS A 2 -2.27 -5.17 -20.78
N PRO A 3 -1.39 -5.24 -19.76
CA PRO A 3 -1.11 -6.49 -19.07
C PRO A 3 -2.36 -7.01 -18.34
N ASN A 4 -2.47 -8.33 -18.20
CA ASN A 4 -3.44 -8.93 -17.29
C ASN A 4 -2.98 -8.65 -15.85
N LEU A 5 -3.87 -8.06 -15.05
CA LEU A 5 -3.61 -7.71 -13.66
C LEU A 5 -4.19 -8.75 -12.67
N GLU A 6 -4.98 -9.70 -13.15
CA GLU A 6 -5.51 -10.80 -12.34
C GLU A 6 -4.40 -11.80 -12.01
N THR A 7 -4.01 -11.82 -10.74
CA THR A 7 -2.98 -12.69 -10.19
C THR A 7 -3.46 -13.32 -8.89
N LYS A 8 -2.69 -14.28 -8.37
CA LYS A 8 -2.96 -14.83 -7.03
C LYS A 8 -2.91 -13.74 -5.93
N LEU A 9 -2.05 -12.73 -6.09
CA LEU A 9 -1.94 -11.61 -5.15
C LEU A 9 -3.25 -10.80 -5.11
N THR A 10 -3.80 -10.42 -6.26
CA THR A 10 -5.06 -9.65 -6.32
C THR A 10 -6.23 -10.43 -5.72
N TYR A 11 -6.26 -11.75 -5.92
CA TYR A 11 -7.28 -12.62 -5.34
C TYR A 11 -7.14 -12.75 -3.81
N ASP A 12 -5.95 -13.12 -3.32
CA ASP A 12 -5.75 -13.38 -1.90
C ASP A 12 -5.83 -12.08 -1.06
N ALA A 13 -5.41 -10.93 -1.60
CA ALA A 13 -5.40 -9.64 -0.90
C ALA A 13 -6.65 -8.78 -1.14
N GLY A 14 -7.54 -9.16 -2.06
CA GLY A 14 -8.74 -8.37 -2.38
C GLY A 14 -8.45 -6.99 -3.01
N ILE A 15 -7.37 -6.90 -3.81
CA ILE A 15 -6.91 -5.67 -4.47
C ILE A 15 -7.05 -5.80 -6.00
N SER A 16 -7.13 -4.69 -6.75
CA SER A 16 -7.33 -4.72 -8.21
C SER A 16 -6.06 -4.60 -9.03
N VAL A 17 -4.97 -4.13 -8.40
CA VAL A 17 -3.64 -4.00 -9.01
C VAL A 17 -2.68 -4.90 -8.22
N PRO A 18 -1.89 -5.77 -8.87
CA PRO A 18 -0.93 -6.65 -8.20
C PRO A 18 0.31 -5.89 -7.75
N LEU A 19 0.12 -4.85 -6.91
CA LEU A 19 1.15 -3.95 -6.45
C LEU A 19 1.02 -3.74 -4.94
N ILE A 20 2.15 -3.86 -4.25
CA ILE A 20 2.28 -3.62 -2.82
C ILE A 20 3.04 -2.31 -2.64
N CYS A 21 2.42 -1.33 -1.98
CA CYS A 21 3.12 -0.15 -1.46
C CYS A 21 3.69 -0.52 -0.09
N GLY A 22 4.94 -1.01 -0.11
CA GLY A 22 5.61 -1.51 1.09
C GLY A 22 5.84 -0.42 2.15
N PRO A 23 6.06 -0.83 3.40
CA PRO A 23 6.33 0.10 4.49
C PRO A 23 7.70 0.80 4.28
N MET A 24 7.72 2.12 4.36
CA MET A 24 8.95 2.92 4.16
C MET A 24 9.23 3.79 5.38
N TYR A 25 10.28 3.49 6.13
CA TYR A 25 10.79 4.41 7.16
C TYR A 25 11.78 5.40 6.53
N PRO A 26 11.70 6.72 6.79
CA PRO A 26 10.71 7.46 7.58
C PRO A 26 9.59 8.10 6.72
N CYS A 27 9.46 7.71 5.44
CA CYS A 27 8.66 8.45 4.47
C CYS A 27 7.19 8.00 4.34
N SER A 28 6.81 6.87 4.94
CA SER A 28 5.45 6.32 4.88
C SER A 28 4.52 7.05 5.84
N ASN A 29 3.42 7.57 5.32
CA ASN A 29 2.38 8.27 6.09
C ASN A 29 0.98 7.75 5.71
N VAL A 30 -0.03 8.19 6.45
CA VAL A 30 -1.42 7.74 6.22
C VAL A 30 -1.92 8.15 4.84
N GLU A 31 -1.47 9.30 4.32
CA GLU A 31 -1.82 9.79 3.00
C GLU A 31 -1.28 8.89 1.89
N LEU A 32 -0.03 8.42 2.00
CA LEU A 32 0.55 7.49 1.04
C LEU A 32 -0.17 6.13 1.06
N VAL A 33 -0.41 5.59 2.27
CA VAL A 33 -1.12 4.32 2.45
C VAL A 33 -2.53 4.39 1.86
N ALA A 34 -3.25 5.49 2.11
CA ALA A 34 -4.57 5.74 1.56
C ALA A 34 -4.53 5.89 0.03
N ALA A 35 -3.56 6.64 -0.51
CA ALA A 35 -3.41 6.82 -1.96
C ALA A 35 -3.15 5.49 -2.68
N ALA A 36 -2.26 4.64 -2.15
CA ALA A 36 -1.99 3.32 -2.70
C ALA A 36 -3.22 2.40 -2.66
N SER A 37 -3.96 2.43 -1.55
CA SER A 37 -5.18 1.62 -1.38
C SER A 37 -6.30 2.08 -2.30
N ASN A 38 -6.53 3.39 -2.43
CA ASN A 38 -7.52 3.98 -3.35
C ASN A 38 -7.18 3.74 -4.82
N ALA A 39 -5.90 3.63 -5.16
CA ALA A 39 -5.44 3.23 -6.49
C ALA A 39 -5.65 1.74 -6.78
N GLY A 40 -6.12 0.96 -5.79
CA GLY A 40 -6.40 -0.47 -5.92
C GLY A 40 -5.20 -1.38 -5.65
N GLY A 41 -4.12 -0.87 -5.06
CA GLY A 41 -3.00 -1.66 -4.57
C GLY A 41 -3.11 -1.96 -3.07
N LEU A 42 -2.15 -2.70 -2.53
CA LEU A 42 -2.06 -2.97 -1.09
C LEU A 42 -1.18 -1.91 -0.41
N GLY A 43 -1.80 -0.95 0.28
CA GLY A 43 -1.10 0.01 1.14
C GLY A 43 -0.70 -0.62 2.47
N VAL A 44 0.58 -0.54 2.86
CA VAL A 44 1.08 -1.10 4.12
C VAL A 44 1.49 0.01 5.08
N VAL A 45 0.91 0.01 6.27
CA VAL A 45 1.27 0.94 7.35
C VAL A 45 2.66 0.62 7.90
N GLN A 46 3.48 1.65 8.10
CA GLN A 46 4.75 1.55 8.83
C GLN A 46 4.57 2.17 10.23
N PRO A 47 4.36 1.36 11.29
CA PRO A 47 3.97 1.87 12.61
C PRO A 47 5.01 2.80 13.23
N VAL A 48 6.31 2.52 13.05
CA VAL A 48 7.39 3.34 13.64
C VAL A 48 7.36 4.76 13.09
N THR A 49 7.09 4.95 11.81
CA THR A 49 6.99 6.29 11.22
C THR A 49 5.77 7.01 11.76
N LEU A 50 4.62 6.34 11.86
CA LEU A 50 3.41 6.94 12.43
C LEU A 50 3.60 7.36 13.89
N THR A 51 4.21 6.51 14.73
CA THR A 51 4.38 6.80 16.15
C THR A 51 5.55 7.74 16.45
N TYR A 52 6.69 7.61 15.76
CA TYR A 52 7.90 8.40 16.08
C TYR A 52 8.05 9.66 15.23
N VAL A 53 7.60 9.66 13.97
CA VAL A 53 7.72 10.83 13.09
C VAL A 53 6.46 11.68 13.13
N PHE A 54 5.29 11.06 12.94
CA PHE A 54 4.01 11.78 12.92
C PHE A 54 3.33 11.91 14.29
N LYS A 55 3.78 11.17 15.30
CA LYS A 55 3.23 11.17 16.67
C LYS A 55 1.73 10.88 16.70
N MET A 56 1.29 9.95 15.85
CA MET A 56 -0.06 9.39 15.82
C MET A 56 -0.20 8.20 16.77
#